data_AF-A0AAV5Y025-F1
#
_entry.id   AF-A0AAV5Y025-F1
#
_cell.length_a   1.000
_cell.length_b   1.000
_cell.length_c   1.000
_cell.angle_alpha   90.00
_cell.angle_beta   90.00
_cell.angle_gamma   90.00
#
_symmetry.space_group_name_H-M   'P 1'
#
loop_
_entity.id
_entity.type
_entity.pdbx_description
1 polymer ?
#
loop_
_entity_poly.entity_id
_entity_poly.type
_entity_poly.pdbx_seq_one_letter_code
_entity_poly.pdbx_strand_id
1 'polypeptide(L)' 'MPVIHTTKGDLDESLLEKRTGEVDNDNEYTTWVEYWLAGELVHRSAHVTLKKLPPLSGAIEAF' A
#
# COMPACT_ATOMS: atom_id res chain seq x y z
N MET A 1 11.40 19.06 -5.52
CA MET A 1 10.15 18.28 -5.64
C MET A 1 10.43 16.89 -5.09
N PRO A 2 9.46 16.20 -4.47
CA PRO A 2 9.69 14.90 -3.85
C PRO A 2 9.94 13.81 -4.90
N VAL A 3 10.92 12.96 -4.62
CA VAL A 3 11.29 11.81 -5.46
C VAL A 3 10.60 10.56 -4.92
N ILE A 4 9.94 9.82 -5.79
CA ILE A 4 9.29 8.55 -5.48
C ILE A 4 10.18 7.42 -6.02
N HIS A 5 10.50 6.46 -5.15
CA HIS A 5 11.17 5.23 -5.55
C HIS A 5 10.16 4.29 -6.21
N THR A 6 10.23 4.16 -7.53
CA THR A 6 9.29 3.36 -8.33
C THR A 6 9.97 2.14 -8.92
N THR A 7 9.16 1.23 -9.48
CA THR A 7 9.67 0.09 -10.26
C THR A 7 10.45 0.49 -11.53
N LYS A 8 10.34 1.74 -11.97
CA LYS A 8 11.07 2.30 -13.12
C LYS A 8 12.26 3.17 -12.69
N GLY A 9 12.64 3.11 -11.41
CA GLY A 9 13.65 3.94 -10.78
C GLY A 9 13.06 5.16 -10.10
N ASP A 10 13.92 6.14 -9.84
CA ASP A 10 13.56 7.36 -9.12
C ASP A 10 12.88 8.35 -10.06
N LEU A 11 11.63 8.70 -9.74
CA LEU A 11 10.83 9.62 -10.52
C LEU A 11 10.35 10.79 -9.67
N ASP A 12 10.23 11.95 -10.30
CA ASP A 12 9.62 13.10 -9.67
C ASP A 12 8.11 12.87 -9.51
N GLU A 13 7.55 13.20 -8.34
CA GLU A 13 6.13 13.04 -8.06
C GLU A 13 5.23 13.77 -9.08
N SER A 14 5.69 14.90 -9.65
CA SER A 14 4.91 15.69 -10.62
C SER A 14 4.66 14.98 -11.95
N LEU A 15 5.43 13.94 -12.26
CA LEU A 15 5.27 13.11 -13.48
C LEU A 15 4.26 11.98 -13.29
N LEU A 16 3.77 11.79 -12.06
CA LEU A 16 2.95 10.64 -11.67
C LEU A 16 1.53 11.10 -11.34
N GLU A 17 0.55 10.31 -11.75
CA GLU A 17 -0.81 10.47 -11.27
C GLU A 17 -0.91 9.87 -9.87
N LYS A 18 -1.08 10.74 -8.88
CA LYS A 18 -1.28 10.35 -7.48
C LYS A 18 -2.74 10.01 -7.23
N ARG A 19 -2.99 8.80 -6.75
CA ARG A 19 -4.32 8.35 -6.30
C ARG A 19 -4.24 7.95 -4.84
N THR A 20 -5.29 8.21 -4.09
CA THR A 20 -5.39 7.81 -2.68
C THR A 20 -6.70 7.08 -2.44
N GLY A 21 -6.71 6.20 -1.45
CA GLY A 21 -7.93 5.54 -1.05
C GLY A 21 -7.86 5.06 0.39
N GLU A 22 -9.02 4.65 0.88
CA GLU A 22 -9.18 4.07 2.20
C GLU A 22 -10.17 2.89 2.16
N VAL A 23 -9.97 1.97 3.09
CA VAL A 23 -10.90 0.89 3.41
C VAL A 23 -11.09 0.95 4.91
N ASP A 24 -12.32 1.19 5.32
CA ASP A 24 -12.73 1.09 6.72
C ASP A 24 -13.82 0.02 6.83
N ASN A 25 -13.48 -1.12 7.41
CA ASN A 25 -14.42 -2.22 7.62
C ASN A 25 -14.31 -2.78 9.04
N ASP A 26 -15.06 -3.84 9.32
CA ASP A 26 -15.13 -4.46 10.65
C ASP A 26 -13.81 -5.14 11.08
N ASN A 27 -12.90 -5.42 10.14
CA ASN A 27 -11.64 -6.11 10.39
C ASN A 27 -10.43 -5.17 10.39
N GLU A 28 -10.44 -4.12 9.56
CA GLU A 28 -9.29 -3.24 9.35
C GLU A 28 -9.69 -1.81 9.03
N TYR A 29 -8.73 -0.93 9.27
CA TYR A 29 -8.67 0.40 8.69
C TYR A 29 -7.39 0.53 7.89
N THR A 30 -7.50 0.72 6.58
CA THR A 30 -6.38 0.77 5.65
C THR A 30 -6.44 2.06 4.85
N THR A 31 -5.32 2.77 4.74
CA THR A 31 -5.17 3.89 3.81
C THR A 31 -4.04 3.59 2.84
N TRP A 32 -4.12 4.10 1.61
CA TRP A 32 -3.03 3.93 0.66
C TRP A 32 -2.87 5.12 -0.27
N VAL A 33 -1.67 5.20 -0.83
CA VAL A 33 -1.27 6.12 -1.88
C VAL A 33 -0.70 5.30 -3.04
N GLU A 34 -1.12 5.62 -4.25
CA GLU A 34 -0.65 5.04 -5.49
C GLU A 34 -0.09 6.13 -6.39
N TYR A 35 0.97 5.76 -7.11
CA TYR A 35 1.55 6.59 -8.15
C TYR A 35 1.53 5.82 -9.46
N TRP A 36 0.92 6.44 -10.47
CA TRP A 36 0.72 5.85 -11.79
C TRP A 36 1.50 6.64 -12.85
N LEU A 37 2.17 5.93 -13.76
CA LEU A 37 2.86 6.50 -14.91
C LEU A 37 2.20 5.96 -16.18
N ALA A 38 1.60 6.84 -16.99
CA ALA A 38 0.96 6.48 -18.26
C ALA A 38 -0.05 5.31 -18.15
N GLY A 39 -0.80 5.24 -17.06
CA GLY A 39 -1.79 4.18 -16.81
C GLY A 39 -1.23 2.90 -16.18
N GLU A 40 0.07 2.83 -15.88
CA GLU A 40 0.71 1.73 -15.16
C GLU A 40 0.95 2.12 -13.69
N LEU A 41 0.58 1.24 -12.74
CA LEU A 41 0.89 1.44 -11.31
C LEU A 41 2.38 1.16 -11.07
N VAL A 42 3.15 2.20 -10.73
CA VAL A 42 4.60 2.10 -10.55
C VAL A 42 5.05 2.13 -9.08
N HIS A 43 4.17 2.57 -8.17
CA HIS A 43 4.39 2.53 -6.73
C HIS A 43 3.05 2.53 -5.98
N ARG A 44 2.94 1.71 -4.92
CA ARG A 44 1.84 1.78 -3.94
C ARG A 44 2.43 1.65 -2.53
N SER A 45 2.02 2.54 -1.65
CA SER A 45 2.28 2.46 -0.22
C SER A 45 0.94 2.35 0.51
N ALA A 46 0.76 1.30 1.30
CA ALA A 46 -0.45 1.05 2.08
C ALA A 46 -0.11 0.93 3.57
N HIS A 47 -0.92 1.58 4.39
CA HIS A 47 -0.84 1.51 5.84
C HIS A 47 -2.09 0.83 6.37
N VAL A 48 -1.92 -0.36 6.94
CA VAL A 48 -3.02 -1.23 7.42
C VAL A 48 -3.00 -1.26 8.94
N THR A 49 -4.12 -0.93 9.56
CA THR A 49 -4.37 -1.10 10.99
C THR A 49 -5.42 -2.18 11.20
N LEU A 50 -5.00 -3.32 11.75
CA LEU A 50 -5.90 -4.44 12.04
C LEU A 50 -6.70 -4.14 13.32
N LYS A 51 -8.04 -4.22 13.23
CA LYS A 51 -8.95 -4.11 14.38
C LYS A 51 -9.19 -5.45 15.06
N LYS A 52 -9.01 -6.53 14.30
CA LYS A 52 -9.13 -7.92 14.75
C LYS A 52 -7.86 -8.68 14.41
N LEU A 53 -7.51 -9.63 15.28
CA LEU A 53 -6.42 -10.55 14.99
C LEU A 53 -6.83 -11.43 13.80
N PRO A 54 -5.98 -11.54 12.76
CA PRO A 54 -6.24 -12.47 11.68
C PRO A 54 -6.24 -13.90 12.26
N PRO A 55 -7.08 -14.81 11.74
CA PRO A 55 -7.04 -16.20 12.16
C PRO A 55 -5.66 -16.78 11.83
N LEU A 56 -4.82 -16.95 12.85
CA LEU A 56 -3.49 -17.53 12.72
C LEU A 56 -3.65 -19.05 12.54
N SER A 57 -4.02 -19.48 11.33
CA SER A 57 -4.18 -20.90 10.97
C SER A 57 -2.87 -21.58 10.52
N GLY A 58 -1.73 -21.04 10.97
CA GLY A 58 -0.43 -21.72 10.89
C GLY A 58 -0.10 -22.26 12.27
N ALA A 59 -0.07 -23.59 12.39
CA ALA A 59 0.21 -24.29 13.63
C ALA A 59 1.41 -23.70 14.40
N ILE A 60 1.21 -23.43 15.70
CA ILE A 60 2.30 -23.56 16.66
C ILE A 60 2.51 -25.06 16.90
N GLU A 61 3.20 -25.75 16.01
CA GLU A 61 3.78 -27.04 16.40
C GLU A 61 4.88 -26.72 17.39
N ALA A 62 4.61 -27.00 18.67
CA ALA A 62 5.59 -26.90 19.73
C ALA A 62 6.77 -27.83 19.36
N PHE A 63 7.95 -27.23 19.23
CA PHE A 63 9.23 -27.96 19.10
C PHE A 63 9.55 -28.73 20.39
#